data_AF-A0A0C6FCB7-F1
#
_entry.id   AF-A0A0C6FCB7-F1
#
_cell.length_a   1.000
_cell.length_b   1.000
_cell.length_c   1.000
_cell.angle_alpha   90.00
_cell.angle_beta   90.00
_cell.angle_gamma   90.00
#
_symmetry.space_group_name_H-M   'P 1'
#
loop_
_entity.id
_entity.type
_entity.pdbx_description
1 polymer ?
#
loop_
_entity_poly.entity_id
_entity_poly.type
_entity_poly.pdbx_seq_one_letter_code
_entity_poly.pdbx_strand_id
1 'polypeptide(L)' 'MAAGSGPRRSLPRVSRGPSDVPTLFRFLAVVAVLAGIAFAAMFALATFVEPTPREISVTIPNAKLQPK' A
#
# COMPACT_ATOMS: atom_id res chain seq x y z
N MET A 1 42.22 -17.62 -55.82
CA MET A 1 43.09 -17.99 -54.69
C MET A 1 42.66 -17.17 -53.47
N ALA A 2 42.51 -17.83 -52.33
CA ALA A 2 41.44 -17.61 -51.35
C ALA A 2 41.55 -16.34 -50.47
N ALA A 3 40.39 -15.79 -50.14
CA ALA A 3 40.17 -14.76 -49.14
C ALA A 3 40.48 -15.28 -47.73
N GLY A 4 41.43 -14.62 -47.04
CA GLY A 4 41.75 -14.86 -45.63
C GLY A 4 40.78 -14.13 -44.71
N SER A 5 39.75 -14.85 -44.28
CA SER A 5 38.70 -14.46 -43.34
C SER A 5 39.24 -14.12 -41.94
N GLY A 6 39.01 -12.89 -41.48
CA GLY A 6 39.21 -12.52 -40.07
C GLY A 6 38.14 -13.14 -39.16
N PRO A 7 38.47 -13.49 -37.90
CA PRO A 7 37.52 -14.11 -36.99
C PRO A 7 36.51 -13.07 -36.47
N ARG A 8 35.28 -13.11 -37.00
CA ARG A 8 34.13 -12.38 -36.44
C ARG A 8 33.75 -13.05 -35.12
N ARG A 9 34.20 -12.49 -34.00
CA ARG A 9 33.74 -12.92 -32.66
C ARG A 9 32.27 -12.58 -32.51
N SER A 10 31.42 -13.59 -32.62
CA SER A 10 30.00 -13.52 -32.32
C SER A 10 29.81 -13.45 -30.80
N LEU A 11 29.49 -12.26 -30.28
CA LEU A 11 29.11 -12.10 -28.88
C LEU A 11 27.77 -12.79 -28.60
N PRO A 12 27.58 -13.45 -27.44
CA PRO A 12 26.31 -14.03 -27.06
C PRO A 12 25.28 -12.91 -26.81
N ARG A 13 24.17 -12.97 -27.53
CA ARG A 13 23.04 -12.04 -27.38
C ARG A 13 22.23 -12.42 -26.13
N VAL A 14 22.38 -11.67 -25.05
CA VAL A 14 21.54 -11.80 -23.84
C VAL A 14 20.11 -11.41 -24.18
N SER A 15 19.25 -12.39 -24.42
CA SER A 15 17.81 -12.18 -24.60
C SER A 15 17.12 -12.20 -23.24
N ARG A 16 16.83 -11.03 -22.67
CA ARG A 16 15.84 -10.94 -21.58
C ARG A 16 14.45 -10.97 -22.23
N GLY A 17 13.66 -11.99 -21.89
CA GLY A 17 12.26 -12.07 -22.32
C GLY A 17 11.42 -10.92 -21.72
N PRO A 18 10.25 -10.61 -22.32
CA PRO A 18 9.33 -9.60 -21.78
C PRO A 18 8.83 -10.07 -20.41
N SER A 19 9.12 -9.30 -19.37
CA SER A 19 8.52 -9.52 -18.05
C SER A 19 7.15 -8.85 -18.05
N ASP A 20 6.12 -9.59 -18.47
CA ASP A 20 4.74 -9.16 -18.35
C ASP A 20 4.39 -9.02 -16.86
N VAL A 21 4.36 -7.75 -16.43
CA VAL A 21 4.10 -7.22 -15.09
C VAL A 21 4.95 -7.82 -13.95
N PRO A 22 5.97 -7.08 -13.47
CA PRO A 22 6.81 -7.49 -12.34
C PRO A 22 5.97 -7.92 -11.12
N THR A 23 6.40 -8.97 -10.42
CA THR A 23 5.70 -9.52 -9.25
C THR A 23 5.52 -8.48 -8.14
N LEU A 24 6.49 -7.57 -7.98
CA LEU A 24 6.40 -6.43 -7.06
C LEU A 24 5.24 -5.49 -7.42
N PHE A 25 5.05 -5.18 -8.70
CA PHE A 25 3.99 -4.27 -9.13
C PHE A 25 2.60 -4.88 -8.86
N ARG A 26 2.45 -6.19 -9.13
CA ARG A 26 1.24 -6.94 -8.78
C ARG A 26 0.96 -6.91 -7.27
N PHE A 27 1.99 -7.09 -6.45
CA PHE A 27 1.85 -7.00 -4.99
C PHE A 27 1.38 -5.62 -4.54
N LEU A 28 2.02 -4.55 -5.04
CA LEU A 28 1.63 -3.18 -4.73
C LEU A 28 0.21 -2.86 -5.20
N ALA A 29 -0.20 -3.33 -6.37
CA ALA A 29 -1.55 -3.15 -6.87
C ALA A 29 -2.59 -3.80 -5.93
N VAL A 30 -2.33 -5.01 -5.44
CA VAL A 30 -3.19 -5.67 -4.45
C VAL A 30 -3.26 -4.86 -3.15
N VAL A 31 -2.12 -4.40 -2.64
CA VAL A 31 -2.07 -3.58 -1.42
C VAL A 31 -2.84 -2.26 -1.61
N ALA A 32 -2.66 -1.59 -2.75
CA ALA A 32 -3.36 -0.35 -3.06
C ALA A 32 -4.88 -0.55 -3.11
N VAL A 33 -5.36 -1.65 -3.69
CA VAL A 33 -6.79 -1.99 -3.70
C VAL A 33 -7.30 -2.24 -2.27
N LEU A 34 -6.59 -3.03 -1.47
CA LEU A 34 -6.99 -3.32 -0.09
C LEU A 34 -7.01 -2.06 0.78
N ALA A 35 -5.97 -1.23 0.70
CA ALA A 35 -5.90 0.03 1.40
C ALA A 35 -7.00 1.00 0.94
N GLY A 36 -7.27 1.06 -0.36
CA GLY A 36 -8.35 1.86 -0.93
C GLY A 36 -9.72 1.45 -0.40
N ILE A 37 -10.01 0.14 -0.32
CA ILE A 37 -11.27 -0.37 0.23
C ILE A 37 -11.40 -0.05 1.72
N ALA A 38 -10.36 -0.32 2.51
CA ALA A 38 -10.37 -0.02 3.94
C ALA A 38 -10.56 1.47 4.22
N PHE A 39 -9.83 2.32 3.48
CA PHE A 39 -9.93 3.77 3.60
C PHE A 39 -11.31 4.28 3.16
N ALA A 40 -11.83 3.80 2.03
CA ALA A 40 -13.17 4.17 1.54
C ALA A 40 -14.26 3.77 2.54
N ALA A 41 -14.17 2.58 3.13
CA ALA A 41 -15.09 2.14 4.16
C ALA A 41 -15.02 3.04 5.41
N MET A 42 -13.82 3.34 5.90
CA MET A 42 -13.64 4.24 7.04
C MET A 42 -14.16 5.65 6.74
N PHE A 43 -13.85 6.19 5.57
CA PHE A 43 -14.30 7.50 5.11
C PHE A 43 -15.82 7.57 5.03
N ALA A 44 -16.46 6.55 4.47
CA ALA A 44 -17.92 6.48 4.41
C ALA A 44 -18.55 6.47 5.81
N LEU A 45 -18.01 5.68 6.74
CA LEU A 45 -18.49 5.67 8.12
C LEU A 45 -18.33 7.04 8.78
N ALA A 46 -17.15 7.66 8.65
CA ALA A 46 -16.87 8.94 9.29
C ALA A 46 -17.73 10.10 8.76
N THR A 47 -18.18 10.03 7.50
CA THR A 47 -18.92 11.11 6.84
C THR A 47 -20.44 10.90 6.85
N PHE A 48 -20.91 9.65 6.78
CA PHE A 48 -22.34 9.33 6.68
C PHE A 48 -22.95 8.81 7.98
N VAL A 49 -22.16 8.50 9.01
CA VAL A 49 -22.67 8.05 10.30
C VAL A 49 -22.57 9.18 11.32
N GLU A 50 -23.73 9.63 11.80
CA GLU A 50 -23.80 10.60 12.89
C GLU A 50 -23.52 9.91 14.24
N PRO A 51 -22.52 10.35 15.02
CA PRO A 51 -22.27 9.80 16.34
C PRO A 51 -23.36 10.28 17.31
N THR A 52 -24.08 9.35 17.93
CA THR A 52 -25.11 9.68 18.93
C THR A 52 -24.46 10.25 20.19
N PRO A 53 -24.72 11.52 20.55
CA PRO A 53 -24.22 12.10 21.79
C PRO A 53 -24.93 11.42 22.96
N ARG A 54 -24.15 10.80 23.86
CA ARG A 54 -24.66 10.27 25.14
C ARG A 54 -24.19 11.17 26.26
N GLU A 55 -25.09 11.55 27.15
CA GLU A 55 -24.71 12.18 28.40
C GLU A 55 -23.87 11.21 29.23
N ILE A 56 -22.56 11.47 29.31
CA ILE A 56 -21.64 10.74 30.16
C ILE A 56 -21.68 11.40 31.54
N SER A 57 -22.58 10.93 32.41
CA SER A 57 -22.60 11.33 33.81
C SER A 57 -21.58 10.51 34.60
N VAL A 58 -20.35 11.01 34.70
CA VAL A 58 -19.36 10.45 35.63
C VAL A 58 -19.56 11.11 36.99
N THR A 59 -19.95 10.31 37.98
CA THR A 59 -19.98 10.75 39.38
C THR A 59 -18.55 11.07 39.82
N ILE A 60 -18.22 12.35 39.99
CA ILE A 60 -16.92 12.78 40.53
C ILE A 60 -16.92 12.49 42.04
N PRO A 61 -16.04 11.64 42.57
CA PRO A 61 -15.91 11.44 44.00
C PRO A 61 -15.39 12.73 44.67
N ASN A 62 -16.10 13.23 45.68
CA ASN A 62 -15.75 14.46 46.42
C ASN A 62 -14.32 14.49 46.99
N ALA A 63 -13.68 13.32 47.18
CA ALA A 63 -12.31 13.21 47.65
C ALA A 63 -11.26 13.84 46.70
N LYS A 64 -11.61 14.10 45.42
CA LYS A 64 -10.72 14.68 44.41
C LYS A 64 -10.93 16.19 44.18
N LEU A 65 -11.95 16.79 44.81
CA LEU A 65 -12.33 18.19 44.63
C LEU A 65 -11.90 19.10 45.79
N GLN A 66 -11.25 18.56 46.83
CA GLN A 66 -10.78 19.38 47.96
C GLN A 66 -9.47 20.07 47.59
N PRO A 67 -9.44 21.42 47.47
CA PRO A 67 -8.18 22.15 47.47
C PRO A 67 -7.56 22.02 48.88
N LYS A 68 -6.27 21.68 48.92
CA LYS A 68 -5.50 21.58 50.17
C LYS A 68 -5.14 22.96 50.71
#